data_AF-A0A522LDM8-F1
#
_entry.id   AF-A0A522LDM8-F1
#
_cell.length_a   1.000
_cell.length_b   1.000
_cell.length_c   1.000
_cell.angle_alpha   90.00
_cell.angle_beta   90.00
_cell.angle_gamma   90.00
#
_symmetry.space_group_name_H-M   'P 1'
#
loop_
_entity.id
_entity.type
_entity.pdbx_description
1 polymer ?
#
loop_
_entity_poly.entity_id
_entity_poly.type
_entity_poly.pdbx_seq_one_letter_code
_entity_poly.pdbx_strand_id
1 'polypeptide(L)'
;MDTLDAVQPIPIGLQNAGDSHTRRVRVVVILGGLASIVFGLPWVGFFAIRGEWMIASADCAVILSGVIAIQMARRGRLRGAAILLVASLFVRLFGLTLFFDIPDTQVPRSIHHFLIPLAVAAYLMLKHENAWLRHGLAWGCLASVVFFSSSRFALATRLVIPDSVRGPATWITNSASMLLLFLLLQIFVADIDRLEARLHRARVRTVALAHLATPSQFDDSLTQLDESIASTLPRNARQISHAETQAWQRARAGRARLTILASSCLLIALGIVFGIYFGLKGMLLPMLPACAVIALGLALALLTGNQHRSAATIGLVVGMMLVFMVNSAIFDIPTLEVPRSTHYWFLPLSLGAYFLLRDENAWIHNGLPIACLAAFVVLGSCQWGFVTNYIVPDSDRPAPWLVAICALGVLYFLVYILVGDIRRLEDWLDRAVGLLFRRNRAG
;
A
#
# COMPACT_ATOMS: atom_id res chain seq x y z
N MET A 1 26.10 49.90 20.56
CA MET A 1 26.97 48.83 20.04
C MET A 1 26.36 47.52 20.49
N ASP A 2 25.99 46.73 19.49
CA ASP A 2 25.87 45.26 19.48
C ASP A 2 24.87 44.60 20.43
N THR A 3 23.72 44.21 19.89
CA THR A 3 23.28 42.81 19.71
C THR A 3 21.85 42.83 19.13
N LEU A 4 21.72 43.03 17.82
CA LEU A 4 20.52 42.60 17.11
C LEU A 4 20.82 41.21 16.58
N ASP A 5 20.31 40.23 17.30
CA ASP A 5 20.30 38.82 16.93
C ASP A 5 19.90 38.68 15.47
N ALA A 6 20.78 38.05 14.69
CA ALA A 6 20.50 37.62 13.34
C ALA A 6 19.37 36.58 13.40
N VAL A 7 18.12 37.05 13.27
CA VAL A 7 16.95 36.19 13.12
C VAL A 7 17.17 35.38 11.85
N GLN A 8 17.36 34.07 12.01
CA GLN A 8 17.47 33.17 10.88
C GLN A 8 16.15 33.19 10.09
N PRO A 9 16.20 33.32 8.75
CA PRO A 9 14.97 33.32 7.95
C PRO A 9 14.25 32.00 8.20
N ILE A 10 13.02 32.06 8.71
CA ILE A 10 12.19 30.88 8.93
C ILE A 10 11.99 30.23 7.56
N PRO A 11 12.54 29.03 7.32
CA PRO A 11 12.40 28.41 6.02
C PRO A 11 10.92 28.07 5.88
N ILE A 12 10.22 28.76 4.98
CA ILE A 12 9.00 28.22 4.41
C ILE A 12 9.45 26.91 3.75
N GLY A 13 9.30 25.79 4.46
CA GLY A 13 9.81 24.46 4.11
C GLY A 13 9.12 23.82 2.90
N LEU A 14 8.93 24.60 1.85
CA LEU A 14 8.43 24.23 0.53
C LEU A 14 9.55 23.71 -0.38
N GLN A 15 10.84 23.95 -0.07
CA GLN A 15 11.99 23.40 -0.81
C GLN A 15 12.20 21.87 -0.63
N ASN A 16 11.40 21.21 0.21
CA ASN A 16 11.73 19.89 0.77
C ASN A 16 10.90 18.72 0.23
N ALA A 17 10.28 18.83 -0.96
CA ALA A 17 9.55 17.70 -1.57
C ALA A 17 10.49 16.51 -1.83
N GLY A 18 11.70 16.78 -2.37
CA GLY A 18 12.79 15.81 -2.52
C GLY A 18 13.30 15.24 -1.18
N ASP A 19 13.36 16.08 -0.14
CA ASP A 19 13.71 15.65 1.22
C ASP A 19 12.64 14.72 1.81
N SER A 20 11.37 14.92 1.48
CA SER A 20 10.31 14.05 1.99
C SER A 20 10.39 12.65 1.40
N HIS A 21 10.66 12.51 0.09
CA HIS A 21 10.89 11.20 -0.49
C HIS A 21 12.14 10.53 0.10
N THR A 22 13.25 11.25 0.18
CA THR A 22 14.50 10.81 0.83
C THR A 22 14.26 10.34 2.26
N ARG A 23 13.47 11.09 3.04
CA ARG A 23 13.06 10.73 4.41
C ARG A 23 12.21 9.46 4.43
N ARG A 24 11.23 9.31 3.54
CA ARG A 24 10.38 8.11 3.43
C ARG A 24 11.22 6.87 3.14
N VAL A 25 12.08 6.93 2.12
CA VAL A 25 12.99 5.84 1.78
C VAL A 25 13.91 5.51 2.96
N ARG A 26 14.46 6.51 3.65
CA ARG A 26 15.28 6.30 4.84
C ARG A 26 14.53 5.55 5.93
N VAL A 27 13.30 5.97 6.25
CA VAL A 27 12.48 5.32 7.29
C VAL A 27 12.18 3.87 6.89
N VAL A 28 11.78 3.63 5.64
CA VAL A 28 11.48 2.26 5.18
C VAL A 28 12.72 1.37 5.19
N VAL A 29 13.88 1.86 4.75
CA VAL A 29 15.13 1.10 4.82
C VAL A 29 15.48 0.78 6.27
N ILE A 30 15.34 1.73 7.19
CA ILE A 30 15.63 1.50 8.61
C ILE A 30 14.67 0.46 9.19
N LEU A 31 13.37 0.59 8.94
CA LEU A 31 12.37 -0.35 9.43
C LEU A 31 12.56 -1.74 8.83
N GLY A 32 12.84 -1.85 7.53
CA GLY A 32 13.11 -3.13 6.87
C GLY A 32 14.42 -3.76 7.34
N GLY A 33 15.46 -2.97 7.60
CA GLY A 33 16.69 -3.45 8.22
C GLY A 33 16.47 -3.94 9.65
N LEU A 34 15.71 -3.21 10.46
CA LEU A 34 15.33 -3.63 11.82
C LEU A 34 14.48 -4.91 11.79
N ALA A 35 13.51 -5.01 10.88
CA ALA A 35 12.72 -6.22 10.68
C ALA A 35 13.61 -7.41 10.31
N SER A 36 14.60 -7.21 9.42
CA SER A 36 15.56 -8.26 9.05
C SER A 36 16.35 -8.77 10.26
N ILE A 37 16.74 -7.89 11.17
CA ILE A 37 17.44 -8.26 12.41
C ILE A 37 16.50 -8.99 13.36
N VAL A 38 15.33 -8.40 13.67
CA VAL A 38 14.37 -8.93 14.65
C VAL A 38 13.82 -10.28 14.23
N PHE A 39 13.46 -10.46 12.96
CA PHE A 39 12.95 -11.73 12.45
C PHE A 39 14.08 -12.72 12.15
N GLY A 40 15.27 -12.26 11.77
CA GLY A 40 16.40 -13.15 11.46
C GLY A 40 17.01 -13.82 12.69
N LEU A 41 17.13 -13.12 13.83
CA LEU A 41 17.80 -13.63 15.03
C LEU A 41 17.20 -14.95 15.56
N PRO A 42 15.87 -15.09 15.71
CA PRO A 42 15.26 -16.36 16.10
C PRO A 42 15.59 -17.51 15.13
N TRP A 43 15.61 -17.25 13.82
CA TRP A 43 15.92 -18.27 12.81
C TRP A 43 17.39 -18.71 12.85
N VAL A 44 18.33 -17.77 13.02
CA VAL A 44 19.74 -18.11 13.23
C VAL A 44 19.89 -19.06 14.42
N GLY A 45 19.27 -18.73 15.56
CA GLY A 45 19.31 -19.57 16.76
C GLY A 45 18.70 -20.95 16.51
N PHE A 46 17.52 -21.00 15.88
CA PHE A 46 16.84 -22.25 15.54
C PHE A 46 17.70 -23.16 14.66
N PHE A 47 18.24 -22.66 13.55
CA PHE A 47 19.03 -23.47 12.63
C PHE A 47 20.40 -23.85 13.20
N ALA A 48 21.04 -22.97 13.98
CA ALA A 48 22.30 -23.29 14.66
C ALA A 48 22.14 -24.44 15.66
N ILE A 49 21.07 -24.45 16.47
CA ILE A 49 20.78 -25.54 17.42
C ILE A 49 20.54 -26.87 16.69
N ARG A 50 19.98 -26.85 15.48
CA ARG A 50 19.78 -28.05 14.65
C ARG A 50 21.04 -28.51 13.92
N GLY A 51 22.17 -27.82 14.05
CA GLY A 51 23.42 -28.12 13.35
C GLY A 51 23.44 -27.68 11.88
N GLU A 52 22.42 -26.94 11.44
CA GLU A 52 22.24 -26.50 10.05
C GLU A 52 22.98 -25.17 9.78
N TRP A 53 24.29 -25.18 9.97
CA TRP A 53 25.13 -23.97 9.96
C TRP A 53 25.13 -23.22 8.64
N MET A 54 24.97 -23.92 7.51
CA MET A 54 24.86 -23.27 6.19
C MET A 54 23.63 -22.35 6.14
N ILE A 55 22.51 -22.78 6.71
CA ILE A 55 21.25 -22.02 6.71
C ILE A 55 21.32 -20.89 7.72
N ALA A 56 21.85 -21.16 8.91
CA ALA A 56 22.11 -20.14 9.92
C ALA A 56 23.01 -19.03 9.35
N SER A 57 24.03 -19.39 8.55
CA SER A 57 24.91 -18.41 7.89
C SER A 57 24.18 -17.55 6.86
N ALA A 58 23.20 -18.10 6.15
CA ALA A 58 22.37 -17.36 5.21
C ALA A 58 21.46 -16.34 5.95
N ASP A 59 20.92 -16.71 7.11
CA ASP A 59 20.18 -15.77 7.97
C ASP A 59 21.10 -14.69 8.55
N CYS A 60 22.31 -15.05 8.99
CA CYS A 60 23.33 -14.07 9.39
C CYS A 60 23.66 -13.08 8.26
N ALA A 61 23.71 -13.54 7.00
CA ALA A 61 23.96 -12.67 5.85
C ALA A 61 22.82 -11.65 5.63
N VAL A 62 21.57 -12.03 5.89
CA VAL A 62 20.41 -11.12 5.81
C VAL A 62 20.38 -10.14 6.98
N ILE A 63 20.74 -10.58 8.18
CA ILE A 63 20.91 -9.68 9.33
C ILE A 63 22.01 -8.65 9.01
N LEU A 64 23.14 -9.10 8.47
CA LEU A 64 24.24 -8.24 8.09
C LEU A 64 23.84 -7.27 6.98
N SER A 65 23.09 -7.71 5.96
CA SER A 65 22.58 -6.81 4.91
C SER A 65 21.65 -5.74 5.49
N GLY A 66 20.82 -6.08 6.48
CA GLY A 66 19.98 -5.14 7.23
C GLY A 66 20.80 -4.09 8.00
N VAL A 67 21.85 -4.52 8.71
CA VAL A 67 22.78 -3.60 9.42
C VAL A 67 23.49 -2.67 8.44
N ILE A 68 24.02 -3.19 7.33
CA ILE A 68 24.69 -2.40 6.30
C ILE A 68 23.70 -1.41 5.67
N ALA A 69 22.48 -1.83 5.36
CA ALA A 69 21.45 -0.97 4.79
C ALA A 69 21.09 0.18 5.74
N ILE A 70 20.93 -0.08 7.04
CA ILE A 70 20.71 0.96 8.07
C ILE A 70 21.87 1.95 8.09
N GLN A 71 23.12 1.46 8.09
CA GLN A 71 24.30 2.31 8.12
C GLN A 71 24.40 3.17 6.84
N MET A 72 24.15 2.58 5.67
CA MET A 72 24.09 3.29 4.40
C MET A 72 23.00 4.37 4.40
N ALA A 73 21.82 4.06 4.94
CA ALA A 73 20.71 5.00 5.02
C ALA A 73 21.02 6.20 5.93
N ARG A 74 21.71 5.96 7.05
CA ARG A 74 22.22 7.02 7.95
C ARG A 74 23.26 7.90 7.27
N ARG A 75 24.09 7.33 6.39
CA ARG A 75 25.09 8.04 5.57
C ARG A 75 24.52 8.68 4.29
N GLY A 76 23.20 8.68 4.10
CA GLY A 76 22.55 9.25 2.91
C GLY A 76 22.63 8.41 1.64
N ARG A 77 23.24 7.22 1.67
CA ARG A 77 23.38 6.31 0.52
C ARG A 77 22.12 5.46 0.29
N LEU A 78 20.97 6.11 0.17
CA LEU A 78 19.65 5.46 0.20
C LEU A 78 19.40 4.50 -0.96
N ARG A 79 19.83 4.85 -2.17
CA ARG A 79 19.69 3.99 -3.36
C ARG A 79 20.33 2.62 -3.17
N GLY A 80 21.60 2.60 -2.78
CA GLY A 80 22.32 1.35 -2.54
C GLY A 80 21.74 0.56 -1.37
N ALA A 81 21.31 1.25 -0.31
CA ALA A 81 20.67 0.62 0.84
C ALA A 81 19.35 -0.07 0.47
N ALA A 82 18.53 0.60 -0.35
CA ALA A 82 17.27 0.07 -0.86
C ALA A 82 17.48 -1.19 -1.71
N ILE A 83 18.41 -1.13 -2.67
CA ILE A 83 18.70 -2.26 -3.57
C ILE A 83 19.26 -3.45 -2.78
N LEU A 84 20.22 -3.22 -1.88
CA LEU A 84 20.81 -4.26 -1.04
C LEU A 84 19.73 -4.97 -0.20
N LEU A 85 18.88 -4.18 0.46
CA LEU A 85 17.83 -4.70 1.33
C LEU A 85 16.80 -5.51 0.53
N VAL A 86 16.29 -4.95 -0.59
CA VAL A 86 15.29 -5.63 -1.42
C VAL A 86 15.85 -6.90 -2.04
N ALA A 87 17.06 -6.87 -2.60
CA ALA A 87 17.67 -8.02 -3.24
C ALA A 87 17.97 -9.14 -2.24
N SER A 88 18.57 -8.81 -1.08
CA SER A 88 18.88 -9.81 -0.05
C SER A 88 17.63 -10.46 0.53
N LEU A 89 16.58 -9.68 0.83
CA LEU A 89 15.31 -10.20 1.29
C LEU A 89 14.61 -11.04 0.21
N PHE A 90 14.60 -10.60 -1.04
CA PHE A 90 13.99 -11.36 -2.13
C PHE A 90 14.63 -12.75 -2.27
N VAL A 91 15.96 -12.81 -2.37
CA VAL A 91 16.69 -14.08 -2.50
C VAL A 91 16.43 -14.98 -1.29
N ARG A 92 16.44 -14.42 -0.07
CA ARG A 92 16.20 -15.20 1.15
C ARG A 92 14.78 -15.75 1.20
N LEU A 93 13.78 -14.89 1.01
CA LEU A 93 12.36 -15.27 1.11
C LEU A 93 11.98 -16.25 0.00
N PHE A 94 12.49 -16.06 -1.21
CA PHE A 94 12.31 -17.00 -2.30
C PHE A 94 12.92 -18.37 -1.95
N GLY A 95 14.17 -18.39 -1.46
CA GLY A 95 14.82 -19.62 -1.02
C GLY A 95 14.10 -20.30 0.15
N LEU A 96 13.67 -19.56 1.16
CA LEU A 96 12.86 -20.07 2.26
C LEU A 96 11.59 -20.77 1.76
N THR A 97 10.88 -20.10 0.85
CA THR A 97 9.65 -20.63 0.29
C THR A 97 9.88 -21.89 -0.54
N LEU A 98 11.00 -21.94 -1.29
CA LEU A 98 11.32 -23.05 -2.18
C LEU A 98 11.78 -24.31 -1.44
N PHE A 99 12.59 -24.15 -0.37
CA PHE A 99 13.27 -25.27 0.30
C PHE A 99 12.70 -25.64 1.67
N PHE A 100 12.07 -24.70 2.39
CA PHE A 100 11.72 -24.87 3.80
C PHE A 100 10.22 -24.89 4.05
N ASP A 101 9.49 -24.01 3.36
CA ASP A 101 8.04 -23.86 3.52
C ASP A 101 7.30 -24.62 2.41
N ILE A 102 7.27 -25.95 2.57
CA ILE A 102 6.68 -26.88 1.60
C ILE A 102 5.14 -26.85 1.71
N PRO A 103 4.40 -26.80 0.61
CA PRO A 103 2.95 -26.79 0.64
C PRO A 103 2.43 -28.07 1.30
N ASP A 104 1.68 -27.90 2.38
CA ASP A 104 1.04 -28.99 3.11
C ASP A 104 -0.45 -28.69 3.33
N THR A 105 -1.22 -29.76 3.49
CA THR A 105 -2.68 -29.70 3.67
C THR A 105 -3.14 -29.50 5.09
N GLN A 106 -2.27 -29.37 6.08
CA GLN A 106 -2.65 -28.92 7.42
C GLN A 106 -2.04 -27.54 7.67
N VAL A 107 -0.83 -27.31 7.18
CA VAL A 107 -0.13 -26.04 7.34
C VAL A 107 0.10 -25.36 5.98
N PRO A 108 -0.69 -24.31 5.66
CA PRO A 108 -0.47 -23.53 4.46
C PRO A 108 0.91 -22.88 4.45
N ARG A 109 1.50 -22.83 3.26
CA ARG A 109 2.69 -22.02 2.99
C ARG A 109 2.38 -20.54 3.27
N SER A 110 3.32 -19.83 3.89
CA SER A 110 3.13 -18.46 4.35
C SER A 110 4.31 -17.54 4.05
N ILE A 111 5.54 -18.07 3.89
CA ILE A 111 6.74 -17.21 3.77
C ILE A 111 6.70 -16.32 2.53
N HIS A 112 6.13 -16.78 1.41
CA HIS A 112 5.99 -15.96 0.20
C HIS A 112 5.13 -14.72 0.43
N HIS A 113 4.27 -14.67 1.45
CA HIS A 113 3.49 -13.47 1.73
C HIS A 113 4.35 -12.27 2.12
N PHE A 114 5.57 -12.44 2.65
CA PHE A 114 6.50 -11.32 2.87
C PHE A 114 6.97 -10.66 1.57
N LEU A 115 6.85 -11.33 0.43
CA LEU A 115 7.19 -10.74 -0.88
C LEU A 115 6.17 -9.65 -1.28
N ILE A 116 4.98 -9.63 -0.69
CA ILE A 116 3.95 -8.60 -0.97
C ILE A 116 4.38 -7.22 -0.45
N PRO A 117 4.65 -7.01 0.86
CA PRO A 117 5.18 -5.74 1.34
C PRO A 117 6.54 -5.42 0.71
N LEU A 118 7.36 -6.44 0.40
CA LEU A 118 8.63 -6.21 -0.30
C LEU A 118 8.42 -5.64 -1.72
N ALA A 119 7.43 -6.13 -2.47
CA ALA A 119 7.09 -5.61 -3.79
C ALA A 119 6.65 -4.14 -3.72
N VAL A 120 5.79 -3.82 -2.74
CA VAL A 120 5.31 -2.46 -2.50
C VAL A 120 6.46 -1.54 -2.09
N ALA A 121 7.31 -1.98 -1.16
CA ALA A 121 8.51 -1.25 -0.74
C ALA A 121 9.47 -1.00 -1.91
N ALA A 122 9.77 -2.03 -2.72
CA ALA A 122 10.64 -1.91 -3.88
C ALA A 122 10.12 -0.86 -4.87
N TYR A 123 8.84 -0.92 -5.20
CA TYR A 123 8.21 0.02 -6.14
C TYR A 123 8.21 1.47 -5.60
N LEU A 124 7.94 1.65 -4.30
CA LEU A 124 7.88 2.96 -3.66
C LEU A 124 9.27 3.58 -3.44
N MET A 125 10.25 2.77 -3.05
CA MET A 125 11.62 3.22 -2.75
C MET A 125 12.44 3.51 -4.00
N LEU A 126 12.23 2.72 -5.06
CA LEU A 126 12.96 2.84 -6.32
C LEU A 126 12.17 3.67 -7.35
N LYS A 127 11.30 4.59 -6.89
CA LYS A 127 10.41 5.36 -7.78
C LYS A 127 11.21 6.17 -8.83
N HIS A 128 12.38 6.69 -8.48
CA HIS A 128 13.23 7.47 -9.38
C HIS A 128 14.26 6.64 -10.17
N GLU A 129 14.27 5.32 -10.01
CA GLU A 129 15.16 4.43 -10.74
C GLU A 129 14.62 4.09 -12.13
N ASN A 130 15.46 3.44 -12.94
CA ASN A 130 15.06 2.94 -14.25
C ASN A 130 13.87 1.96 -14.14
N ALA A 131 13.12 1.84 -15.24
CA ALA A 131 11.91 1.02 -15.29
C ALA A 131 12.17 -0.44 -14.89
N TRP A 132 13.35 -0.97 -15.23
CA TRP A 132 13.74 -2.34 -14.93
C TRP A 132 13.91 -2.59 -13.42
N LEU A 133 14.61 -1.72 -12.69
CA LEU A 133 14.73 -1.85 -11.23
C LEU A 133 13.40 -1.58 -10.52
N ARG A 134 12.69 -0.51 -10.94
CA ARG A 134 11.44 -0.10 -10.31
C ARG A 134 10.33 -1.14 -10.45
N HIS A 135 10.11 -1.61 -11.68
CA HIS A 135 9.02 -2.52 -11.98
C HIS A 135 9.46 -3.97 -11.94
N GLY A 136 10.67 -4.30 -12.41
CA GLY A 136 11.15 -5.67 -12.47
C GLY A 136 11.27 -6.31 -11.08
N LEU A 137 11.80 -5.59 -10.07
CA LEU A 137 11.86 -6.12 -8.71
C LEU A 137 10.48 -6.30 -8.09
N ALA A 138 9.58 -5.34 -8.28
CA ALA A 138 8.21 -5.42 -7.78
C ALA A 138 7.45 -6.58 -8.43
N TRP A 139 7.50 -6.71 -9.76
CA TRP A 139 6.89 -7.82 -10.49
C TRP A 139 7.56 -9.16 -10.18
N GLY A 140 8.87 -9.22 -9.97
CA GLY A 140 9.56 -10.44 -9.54
C GLY A 140 9.04 -10.95 -8.19
N CYS A 141 8.83 -10.04 -7.24
CA CYS A 141 8.21 -10.35 -5.96
C CYS A 141 6.76 -10.86 -6.13
N LEU A 142 5.91 -10.12 -6.85
CA LEU A 142 4.51 -10.50 -7.04
C LEU A 142 4.34 -11.79 -7.86
N ALA A 143 5.15 -11.99 -8.90
CA ALA A 143 5.16 -13.22 -9.68
C ALA A 143 5.57 -14.42 -8.83
N SER A 144 6.51 -14.24 -7.91
CA SER A 144 6.89 -15.28 -6.94
C SER A 144 5.73 -15.60 -5.98
N VAL A 145 4.97 -14.60 -5.52
CA VAL A 145 3.74 -14.83 -4.73
C VAL A 145 2.74 -15.65 -5.52
N VAL A 146 2.45 -15.29 -6.78
CA VAL A 146 1.52 -16.04 -7.64
C VAL A 146 2.01 -17.47 -7.84
N PHE A 147 3.29 -17.63 -8.17
CA PHE A 147 3.90 -18.94 -8.41
C PHE A 147 3.78 -19.85 -7.18
N PHE A 148 4.19 -19.38 -6.00
CA PHE A 148 4.19 -20.20 -4.79
C PHE A 148 2.81 -20.38 -4.17
N SER A 149 1.87 -19.46 -4.39
CA SER A 149 0.49 -19.59 -3.92
C SER A 149 -0.37 -20.49 -4.79
N SER A 150 0.01 -20.66 -6.05
CA SER A 150 -0.78 -21.40 -7.05
C SER A 150 -0.13 -22.71 -7.47
N SER A 151 1.07 -23.02 -6.94
CA SER A 151 1.77 -24.25 -7.26
C SER A 151 2.18 -24.99 -5.98
N ARG A 152 2.23 -26.32 -6.11
CA ARG A 152 2.83 -27.21 -5.12
C ARG A 152 4.34 -27.33 -5.27
N PHE A 153 4.94 -26.52 -6.14
CA PHE A 153 6.37 -26.64 -6.44
C PHE A 153 7.20 -26.32 -5.21
N ALA A 154 8.01 -27.29 -4.79
CA ALA A 154 8.99 -27.19 -3.73
C ALA A 154 10.11 -28.19 -4.02
N LEU A 155 11.31 -27.89 -3.57
CA LEU A 155 12.42 -28.83 -3.62
C LEU A 155 12.45 -29.57 -2.29
N ALA A 156 11.91 -30.80 -2.28
CA ALA A 156 11.90 -31.65 -1.11
C ALA A 156 13.35 -31.98 -0.71
N THR A 157 13.81 -31.39 0.38
CA THR A 157 15.14 -31.61 0.94
C THR A 157 15.01 -32.09 2.38
N ARG A 158 16.13 -32.43 3.03
CA ARG A 158 16.14 -32.76 4.47
C ARG A 158 15.88 -31.53 5.36
N LEU A 159 15.82 -30.33 4.76
CA LEU A 159 15.76 -29.04 5.43
C LEU A 159 14.33 -28.58 5.75
N VAL A 160 13.33 -29.44 5.49
CA VAL A 160 11.92 -29.13 5.73
C VAL A 160 11.67 -28.87 7.21
N ILE A 161 10.97 -27.78 7.49
CA ILE A 161 10.60 -27.41 8.85
C ILE A 161 9.42 -28.29 9.29
N PRO A 162 9.44 -28.91 10.48
CA PRO A 162 8.32 -29.70 10.98
C PRO A 162 7.04 -28.86 11.15
N ASP A 163 5.88 -29.46 10.93
CA ASP A 163 4.60 -28.74 10.99
C ASP A 163 4.28 -28.16 12.38
N SER A 164 4.82 -28.76 13.46
CA SER A 164 4.72 -28.22 14.83
C SER A 164 5.35 -26.84 14.97
N VAL A 165 6.36 -26.52 14.16
CA VAL A 165 6.99 -25.20 14.10
C VAL A 165 6.31 -24.33 13.05
N ARG A 166 5.95 -24.91 11.88
CA ARG A 166 5.33 -24.16 10.78
C ARG A 166 3.95 -23.61 11.12
N GLY A 167 3.11 -24.36 11.86
CA GLY A 167 1.76 -23.92 12.21
C GLY A 167 1.73 -22.57 12.93
N PRO A 168 2.39 -22.42 14.10
CA PRO A 168 2.51 -21.13 14.77
C PRO A 168 3.27 -20.09 13.93
N ALA A 169 4.32 -20.50 13.22
CA ALA A 169 5.10 -19.60 12.37
C ALA A 169 4.28 -19.00 11.23
N THR A 170 3.28 -19.70 10.70
CA THR A 170 2.38 -19.20 9.67
C THR A 170 1.54 -18.02 10.15
N TRP A 171 1.00 -18.08 11.37
CA TRP A 171 0.27 -16.95 11.97
C TRP A 171 1.17 -15.74 12.19
N ILE A 172 2.37 -15.96 12.72
CA ILE A 172 3.37 -14.91 12.96
C ILE A 172 3.78 -14.26 11.63
N THR A 173 4.07 -15.09 10.63
CA THR A 173 4.52 -14.67 9.28
C THR A 173 3.46 -13.82 8.57
N ASN A 174 2.21 -14.30 8.54
CA ASN A 174 1.12 -13.57 7.91
C ASN A 174 0.83 -12.26 8.64
N SER A 175 0.78 -12.29 9.98
CA SER A 175 0.57 -11.09 10.80
C SER A 175 1.69 -10.06 10.59
N ALA A 176 2.95 -10.50 10.61
CA ALA A 176 4.11 -9.65 10.39
C ALA A 176 4.14 -9.06 8.98
N SER A 177 3.86 -9.86 7.95
CA SER A 177 3.80 -9.38 6.56
C SER A 177 2.72 -8.32 6.38
N MET A 178 1.51 -8.57 6.90
CA MET A 178 0.41 -7.60 6.79
C MET A 178 0.66 -6.35 7.62
N LEU A 179 1.29 -6.47 8.80
CA LEU A 179 1.72 -5.32 9.59
C LEU A 179 2.76 -4.48 8.83
N LEU A 180 3.77 -5.11 8.22
CA LEU A 180 4.76 -4.41 7.41
C LEU A 180 4.10 -3.70 6.21
N LEU A 181 3.15 -4.35 5.54
CA LEU A 181 2.38 -3.74 4.46
C LEU A 181 1.63 -2.51 4.98
N PHE A 182 0.90 -2.63 6.09
CA PHE A 182 0.17 -1.51 6.69
C PHE A 182 1.09 -0.34 7.09
N LEU A 183 2.23 -0.64 7.72
CA LEU A 183 3.22 0.39 8.10
C LEU A 183 3.80 1.09 6.87
N LEU A 184 4.09 0.37 5.79
CA LEU A 184 4.52 0.96 4.52
C LEU A 184 3.47 1.94 3.97
N LEU A 185 2.20 1.56 3.99
CA LEU A 185 1.11 2.42 3.54
C LEU A 185 1.00 3.67 4.42
N GLN A 186 1.05 3.51 5.75
CA GLN A 186 1.04 4.63 6.69
C GLN A 186 2.19 5.62 6.44
N ILE A 187 3.41 5.14 6.19
CA ILE A 187 4.57 6.00 5.93
C ILE A 187 4.39 6.82 4.65
N PHE A 188 3.83 6.23 3.60
CA PHE A 188 3.70 6.90 2.32
C PHE A 188 2.44 7.77 2.19
N VAL A 189 1.32 7.39 2.82
CA VAL A 189 0.05 8.13 2.78
C VAL A 189 0.02 9.25 3.81
N ALA A 190 0.52 9.05 5.04
CA ALA A 190 0.52 10.11 6.06
C ALA A 190 1.30 11.37 5.61
N ASP A 191 2.21 11.21 4.65
CA ASP A 191 2.91 12.34 4.06
C ASP A 191 2.08 13.11 3.03
N ILE A 192 1.17 12.43 2.31
CA ILE A 192 0.18 13.09 1.44
C ILE A 192 -0.68 14.02 2.29
N ASP A 193 -1.18 13.53 3.43
CA ASP A 193 -1.99 14.35 4.34
C ASP A 193 -1.21 15.54 4.89
N ARG A 194 0.08 15.35 5.20
CA ARG A 194 0.97 16.44 5.63
C ARG A 194 1.19 17.47 4.53
N LEU A 195 1.41 17.01 3.29
CA LEU A 195 1.58 17.88 2.12
C LEU A 195 0.29 18.69 1.90
N GLU A 196 -0.86 18.05 1.91
CA GLU A 196 -2.16 18.72 1.76
C GLU A 196 -2.47 19.69 2.90
N ALA A 197 -2.17 19.33 4.15
CA ALA A 197 -2.33 20.24 5.28
C ALA A 197 -1.41 21.47 5.16
N ARG A 198 -0.18 21.29 4.66
CA ARG A 198 0.72 22.41 4.33
C ARG A 198 0.13 23.29 3.24
N LEU A 199 -0.46 22.70 2.19
CA LEU A 199 -1.14 23.44 1.12
C LEU A 199 -2.34 24.21 1.65
N HIS A 200 -3.17 23.58 2.47
CA HIS A 200 -4.33 24.23 3.06
C HIS A 200 -3.93 25.40 3.95
N ARG A 201 -2.89 25.24 4.80
CA ARG A 201 -2.33 26.34 5.61
C ARG A 201 -1.75 27.46 4.76
N ALA A 202 -1.03 27.14 3.69
CA ALA A 202 -0.50 28.13 2.76
C ALA A 202 -1.64 28.94 2.11
N ARG A 203 -2.74 28.27 1.73
CA ARG A 203 -3.95 28.90 1.19
C ARG A 203 -4.67 29.78 2.20
N VAL A 204 -4.92 29.29 3.43
CA VAL A 204 -5.61 30.08 4.46
C VAL A 204 -4.81 31.34 4.79
N ARG A 205 -3.48 31.24 4.87
CA ARG A 205 -2.61 32.40 5.09
C ARG A 205 -2.66 33.40 3.94
N THR A 206 -2.61 32.94 2.69
CA THR A 206 -2.72 33.86 1.54
C THR A 206 -4.07 34.56 1.46
N VAL A 207 -5.16 33.91 1.88
CA VAL A 207 -6.52 34.50 1.96
C VAL A 207 -6.66 35.47 3.14
N ALA A 208 -6.14 35.12 4.33
CA ALA A 208 -6.17 36.00 5.49
C ALA A 208 -5.43 37.33 5.21
N LEU A 209 -4.26 37.23 4.57
CA LEU A 209 -3.52 38.40 4.07
C LEU A 209 -4.27 39.16 2.96
N ALA A 210 -5.34 38.59 2.38
CA ALA A 210 -6.14 39.22 1.31
C ALA A 210 -7.28 40.07 1.85
N HIS A 211 -7.79 39.67 3.01
CA HIS A 211 -8.90 40.35 3.68
C HIS A 211 -8.45 41.50 4.57
N LEU A 212 -7.14 41.65 4.84
CA LEU A 212 -6.54 42.88 5.33
C LEU A 212 -6.58 43.93 4.20
N ALA A 213 -7.77 44.50 3.99
CA ALA A 213 -8.07 45.42 2.89
C ALA A 213 -7.72 46.89 3.22
N THR A 214 -7.29 47.19 4.44
CA THR A 214 -6.82 48.51 4.85
C THR A 214 -5.28 48.52 4.94
N PRO A 215 -4.59 49.42 4.19
CA PRO A 215 -3.13 49.48 4.13
C PRO A 215 -2.44 49.54 5.49
N SER A 216 -3.06 50.21 6.48
CA SER A 216 -2.47 50.40 7.81
C SER A 216 -2.46 49.14 8.70
N GLN A 217 -3.48 48.27 8.61
CA GLN A 217 -3.49 47.00 9.35
C GLN A 217 -2.54 45.96 8.75
N PHE A 218 -2.18 46.16 7.48
CA PHE A 218 -1.23 45.34 6.75
C PHE A 218 0.21 45.63 7.24
N ASP A 219 0.59 46.90 7.44
CA ASP A 219 1.91 47.31 7.94
C ASP A 219 2.18 46.85 9.39
N ASP A 220 1.18 46.90 10.27
CA ASP A 220 1.30 46.38 11.65
C ASP A 220 1.41 44.84 11.70
N SER A 221 0.80 44.15 10.73
CA SER A 221 0.90 42.69 10.60
C SER A 221 2.21 42.27 9.92
N LEU A 222 2.73 43.10 9.01
CA LEU A 222 4.04 42.99 8.34
C LEU A 222 5.22 43.21 9.30
N THR A 223 5.08 44.11 10.27
CA THR A 223 6.10 44.32 11.30
C THR A 223 6.15 43.18 12.32
N GLN A 224 5.07 42.42 12.50
CA GLN A 224 5.08 41.14 13.24
C GLN A 224 5.46 39.92 12.39
N LEU A 225 5.25 39.97 11.07
CA LEU A 225 5.67 38.94 10.11
C LEU A 225 6.87 39.45 9.31
N ASP A 226 8.06 39.18 9.84
CA ASP A 226 9.37 39.23 9.16
C ASP A 226 9.27 39.66 7.68
N GLU A 227 9.48 40.97 7.44
CA GLU A 227 9.24 41.74 6.20
C GLU A 227 9.78 41.09 4.90
N SER A 228 10.65 40.08 5.04
CA SER A 228 11.16 39.22 3.99
C SER A 228 10.07 38.49 3.17
N ILE A 229 8.95 38.09 3.79
CA ILE A 229 8.01 37.12 3.18
C ILE A 229 6.81 37.79 2.50
N ALA A 230 6.37 38.95 2.98
CA ALA A 230 5.15 39.58 2.51
C ALA A 230 5.36 40.57 1.35
N SER A 231 6.59 41.09 1.17
CA SER A 231 6.99 41.86 -0.02
C SER A 231 7.14 41.00 -1.29
N THR A 232 7.19 39.67 -1.14
CA THR A 232 7.54 38.72 -2.22
C THR A 232 6.35 38.00 -2.86
N LEU A 233 5.10 38.31 -2.49
CA LEU A 233 3.89 37.62 -2.96
C LEU A 233 2.98 38.52 -3.82
N PRO A 234 3.11 38.51 -5.16
CA PRO A 234 2.28 39.35 -6.03
C PRO A 234 0.80 38.93 -6.03
N ARG A 235 -0.13 39.91 -6.14
CA ARG A 235 -1.60 39.71 -6.20
C ARG A 235 -2.03 38.60 -7.17
N ASN A 236 -1.32 38.40 -8.28
CA ASN A 236 -1.61 37.37 -9.28
C ASN A 236 -1.26 35.94 -8.83
N ALA A 237 -0.27 35.78 -7.93
CA ALA A 237 0.05 34.47 -7.33
C ALA A 237 -1.10 33.96 -6.44
N ARG A 238 -1.88 34.89 -5.86
CA ARG A 238 -3.06 34.59 -5.04
C ARG A 238 -4.19 33.95 -5.86
N GLN A 239 -4.50 34.49 -7.04
CA GLN A 239 -5.51 33.95 -7.95
C GLN A 239 -5.10 32.59 -8.56
N ILE A 240 -3.82 32.45 -8.93
CA ILE A 240 -3.27 31.19 -9.47
C ILE A 240 -3.33 30.08 -8.40
N SER A 241 -2.94 30.37 -7.15
CA SER A 241 -2.99 29.37 -6.07
C SER A 241 -4.41 28.86 -5.76
N HIS A 242 -5.42 29.74 -5.87
CA HIS A 242 -6.82 29.38 -5.64
C HIS A 242 -7.41 28.50 -6.75
N ALA A 243 -7.24 28.92 -8.00
CA ALA A 243 -7.75 28.19 -9.16
C ALA A 243 -7.10 26.80 -9.27
N GLU A 244 -5.79 26.72 -9.02
CA GLU A 244 -5.05 25.46 -9.06
C GLU A 244 -5.38 24.52 -7.91
N THR A 245 -5.52 25.02 -6.67
CA THR A 245 -5.93 24.17 -5.53
C THR A 245 -7.33 23.59 -5.76
N GLN A 246 -8.26 24.40 -6.27
CA GLN A 246 -9.60 23.92 -6.65
C GLN A 246 -9.56 22.95 -7.82
N ALA A 247 -8.67 23.15 -8.80
CA ALA A 247 -8.49 22.23 -9.91
C ALA A 247 -7.96 20.87 -9.42
N TRP A 248 -7.00 20.87 -8.49
CA TRP A 248 -6.48 19.65 -7.88
C TRP A 248 -7.56 18.91 -7.07
N GLN A 249 -8.34 19.62 -6.24
CA GLN A 249 -9.45 19.01 -5.49
C GLN A 249 -10.52 18.42 -6.42
N ARG A 250 -10.87 19.13 -7.49
CA ARG A 250 -11.79 18.62 -8.53
C ARG A 250 -11.23 17.41 -9.26
N ALA A 251 -9.94 17.42 -9.60
CA ALA A 251 -9.29 16.28 -10.25
C ALA A 251 -9.25 15.05 -9.34
N ARG A 252 -8.95 15.23 -8.04
CA ARG A 252 -9.01 14.15 -7.04
C ARG A 252 -10.42 13.58 -6.92
N ALA A 253 -11.41 14.46 -6.72
CA ALA A 253 -12.83 14.10 -6.66
C ALA A 253 -13.29 13.33 -7.90
N GLY A 254 -12.86 13.77 -9.09
CA GLY A 254 -13.13 13.11 -10.36
C GLY A 254 -12.51 11.71 -10.46
N ARG A 255 -11.24 11.55 -10.04
CA ARG A 255 -10.56 10.26 -10.02
C ARG A 255 -11.21 9.28 -9.04
N ALA A 256 -11.57 9.73 -7.84
CA ALA A 256 -12.28 8.90 -6.87
C ALA A 256 -13.63 8.42 -7.44
N ARG A 257 -14.40 9.33 -8.06
CA ARG A 257 -15.66 8.99 -8.73
C ARG A 257 -15.46 7.98 -9.85
N LEU A 258 -14.45 8.18 -10.71
CA LEU A 258 -14.12 7.26 -11.80
C LEU A 258 -13.71 5.89 -11.27
N THR A 259 -12.94 5.85 -10.18
CA THR A 259 -12.49 4.59 -9.55
C THR A 259 -13.68 3.81 -9.00
N ILE A 260 -14.62 4.47 -8.33
CA ILE A 260 -15.84 3.82 -7.82
C ILE A 260 -16.70 3.33 -8.98
N LEU A 261 -16.94 4.15 -10.01
CA LEU A 261 -17.72 3.74 -11.18
C LEU A 261 -17.07 2.59 -11.95
N ALA A 262 -15.76 2.64 -12.16
CA ALA A 262 -15.01 1.55 -12.80
C ALA A 262 -15.09 0.27 -11.95
N SER A 263 -15.00 0.39 -10.63
CA SER A 263 -15.20 -0.74 -9.71
C SER A 263 -16.63 -1.28 -9.81
N SER A 264 -17.66 -0.42 -9.79
CA SER A 264 -19.06 -0.81 -9.98
C SER A 264 -19.29 -1.56 -11.29
N CYS A 265 -18.77 -1.05 -12.41
CA CYS A 265 -18.88 -1.70 -13.71
C CYS A 265 -18.17 -3.07 -13.71
N LEU A 266 -16.97 -3.15 -13.10
CA LEU A 266 -16.25 -4.41 -12.97
C LEU A 266 -17.02 -5.42 -12.13
N LEU A 267 -17.62 -5.00 -11.02
CA LEU A 267 -18.45 -5.87 -10.18
C LEU A 267 -19.67 -6.37 -10.94
N ILE A 268 -20.40 -5.50 -11.64
CA ILE A 268 -21.55 -5.91 -12.45
C ILE A 268 -21.13 -6.92 -13.51
N ALA A 269 -20.05 -6.65 -14.25
CA ALA A 269 -19.56 -7.55 -15.29
C ALA A 269 -19.14 -8.91 -14.71
N LEU A 270 -18.36 -8.91 -13.63
CA LEU A 270 -17.89 -10.13 -12.97
C LEU A 270 -19.04 -10.95 -12.40
N GLY A 271 -20.01 -10.28 -11.77
CA GLY A 271 -21.22 -10.91 -11.25
C GLY A 271 -22.10 -11.50 -12.35
N ILE A 272 -22.21 -10.85 -13.51
CA ILE A 272 -22.93 -11.40 -14.67
C ILE A 272 -22.21 -12.64 -15.20
N VAL A 273 -20.89 -12.58 -15.40
CA VAL A 273 -20.10 -13.70 -15.92
C VAL A 273 -20.22 -14.93 -15.02
N PHE A 274 -20.00 -14.78 -13.71
CA PHE A 274 -20.13 -15.89 -12.77
C PHE A 274 -21.58 -16.32 -12.56
N GLY A 275 -22.54 -15.39 -12.57
CA GLY A 275 -23.96 -15.69 -12.47
C GLY A 275 -24.44 -16.57 -13.63
N ILE A 276 -24.05 -16.23 -14.86
CA ILE A 276 -24.34 -17.04 -16.05
C ILE A 276 -23.64 -18.41 -15.94
N TYR A 277 -22.36 -18.43 -15.58
CA TYR A 277 -21.60 -19.68 -15.45
C TYR A 277 -22.25 -20.66 -14.46
N PHE A 278 -22.55 -20.19 -13.24
CA PHE A 278 -23.17 -21.04 -12.21
C PHE A 278 -24.61 -21.40 -12.57
N GLY A 279 -25.36 -20.50 -13.20
CA GLY A 279 -26.70 -20.79 -13.72
C GLY A 279 -26.69 -21.92 -14.76
N LEU A 280 -25.76 -21.87 -15.73
CA LEU A 280 -25.60 -22.91 -16.75
C LEU A 280 -25.18 -24.26 -16.16
N LYS A 281 -24.47 -24.26 -15.03
CA LYS A 281 -24.07 -25.46 -14.29
C LYS A 281 -25.15 -25.96 -13.31
N GLY A 282 -26.30 -25.29 -13.21
CA GLY A 282 -27.36 -25.64 -12.26
C GLY A 282 -27.00 -25.36 -10.79
N MET A 283 -25.94 -24.58 -10.53
CA MET A 283 -25.41 -24.30 -9.19
C MET A 283 -26.04 -23.04 -8.61
N LEU A 284 -27.26 -23.15 -8.07
CA LEU A 284 -28.03 -22.00 -7.57
C LEU A 284 -27.39 -21.29 -6.36
N LEU A 285 -26.72 -22.00 -5.45
CA LEU A 285 -26.15 -21.36 -4.25
C LEU A 285 -24.90 -20.49 -4.55
N PRO A 286 -23.91 -20.96 -5.35
CA PRO A 286 -22.81 -20.10 -5.82
C PRO A 286 -23.25 -18.92 -6.71
N MET A 287 -24.43 -19.02 -7.33
CA MET A 287 -25.03 -17.91 -8.07
C MET A 287 -25.47 -16.75 -7.15
N LEU A 288 -25.82 -16.99 -5.89
CA LEU A 288 -26.27 -15.94 -4.96
C LEU A 288 -25.20 -14.86 -4.69
N PRO A 289 -23.93 -15.20 -4.36
CA PRO A 289 -22.86 -14.20 -4.29
C PRO A 289 -22.70 -13.41 -5.58
N ALA A 290 -22.87 -14.03 -6.75
CA ALA A 290 -22.77 -13.35 -8.03
C ALA A 290 -23.89 -12.31 -8.19
N CYS A 291 -25.13 -12.65 -7.82
CA CYS A 291 -26.24 -11.70 -7.76
C CYS A 291 -26.00 -10.59 -6.74
N ALA A 292 -25.45 -10.91 -5.56
CA ALA A 292 -25.12 -9.92 -4.54
C ALA A 292 -24.04 -8.94 -5.03
N VAL A 293 -23.05 -9.42 -5.79
CA VAL A 293 -22.02 -8.59 -6.43
C VAL A 293 -22.63 -7.65 -7.48
N ILE A 294 -23.58 -8.12 -8.29
CA ILE A 294 -24.32 -7.26 -9.25
C ILE A 294 -25.10 -6.18 -8.49
N ALA A 295 -25.88 -6.58 -7.47
CA ALA A 295 -26.69 -5.66 -6.67
C ALA A 295 -25.82 -4.60 -5.97
N LEU A 296 -24.67 -5.00 -5.42
CA LEU A 296 -23.68 -4.09 -4.85
C LEU A 296 -23.16 -3.13 -5.92
N GLY A 297 -22.75 -3.63 -7.09
CA GLY A 297 -22.28 -2.78 -8.19
C GLY A 297 -23.30 -1.72 -8.62
N LEU A 298 -24.58 -2.09 -8.72
CA LEU A 298 -25.68 -1.17 -9.02
C LEU A 298 -25.90 -0.14 -7.91
N ALA A 299 -25.96 -0.57 -6.65
CA ALA A 299 -26.12 0.33 -5.50
C ALA A 299 -25.00 1.38 -5.44
N LEU A 300 -23.76 0.96 -5.72
CA LEU A 300 -22.59 1.83 -5.75
C LEU A 300 -22.65 2.85 -6.89
N ALA A 301 -23.09 2.44 -8.08
CA ALA A 301 -23.27 3.35 -9.21
C ALA A 301 -24.31 4.43 -8.88
N LEU A 302 -25.42 4.05 -8.25
CA LEU A 302 -26.48 4.97 -7.82
C LEU A 302 -25.99 5.94 -6.73
N LEU A 303 -25.33 5.44 -5.67
CA LEU A 303 -24.78 6.29 -4.60
C LEU A 303 -23.74 7.28 -5.13
N THR A 304 -22.95 6.86 -6.12
CA THR A 304 -21.96 7.72 -6.78
C THR A 304 -22.62 8.79 -7.66
N GLY A 305 -23.79 8.50 -8.24
CA GLY A 305 -24.64 9.46 -8.95
C GLY A 305 -25.19 10.55 -8.02
N ASN A 306 -25.63 10.17 -6.83
CA ASN A 306 -26.29 11.06 -5.84
C ASN A 306 -25.32 11.81 -4.92
N GLN A 307 -24.05 11.96 -5.30
CA GLN A 307 -23.00 12.66 -4.53
C GLN A 307 -22.65 12.07 -3.14
N HIS A 308 -23.17 10.90 -2.76
CA HIS A 308 -22.86 10.21 -1.50
C HIS A 308 -21.59 9.35 -1.58
N ARG A 309 -20.45 9.97 -1.90
CA ARG A 309 -19.19 9.24 -2.21
C ARG A 309 -18.61 8.45 -1.04
N SER A 310 -18.70 8.99 0.17
CA SER A 310 -18.25 8.32 1.39
C SER A 310 -19.03 7.02 1.62
N ALA A 311 -20.36 7.12 1.65
CA ALA A 311 -21.25 5.96 1.78
C ALA A 311 -21.03 4.92 0.66
N ALA A 312 -20.83 5.37 -0.59
CA ALA A 312 -20.50 4.47 -1.70
C ALA A 312 -19.18 3.74 -1.44
N THR A 313 -18.14 4.43 -1.01
CA THR A 313 -16.82 3.82 -0.76
C THR A 313 -16.87 2.83 0.41
N ILE A 314 -17.51 3.22 1.52
CA ILE A 314 -17.70 2.34 2.69
C ILE A 314 -18.51 1.10 2.27
N GLY A 315 -19.61 1.30 1.55
CA GLY A 315 -20.44 0.21 1.03
C GLY A 315 -19.68 -0.72 0.08
N LEU A 316 -18.80 -0.18 -0.77
CA LEU A 316 -17.96 -0.97 -1.68
C LEU A 316 -17.01 -1.85 -0.87
N VAL A 317 -16.27 -1.27 0.07
CA VAL A 317 -15.28 -2.01 0.86
C VAL A 317 -15.97 -3.04 1.76
N VAL A 318 -16.99 -2.66 2.53
CA VAL A 318 -17.70 -3.57 3.43
C VAL A 318 -18.41 -4.67 2.63
N GLY A 319 -19.12 -4.31 1.56
CA GLY A 319 -19.83 -5.26 0.71
C GLY A 319 -18.89 -6.26 0.07
N MET A 320 -17.77 -5.81 -0.51
CA MET A 320 -16.77 -6.70 -1.10
C MET A 320 -16.04 -7.55 -0.07
N MET A 321 -15.75 -6.99 1.12
CA MET A 321 -15.15 -7.73 2.22
C MET A 321 -16.06 -8.90 2.63
N LEU A 322 -17.38 -8.67 2.75
CA LEU A 322 -18.35 -9.72 3.05
C LEU A 322 -18.45 -10.75 1.93
N VAL A 323 -18.55 -10.33 0.67
CA VAL A 323 -18.58 -11.23 -0.49
C VAL A 323 -17.34 -12.14 -0.50
N PHE A 324 -16.13 -11.56 -0.35
CA PHE A 324 -14.90 -12.34 -0.36
C PHE A 324 -14.76 -13.23 0.86
N MET A 325 -15.25 -12.80 2.03
CA MET A 325 -15.28 -13.63 3.24
C MET A 325 -16.16 -14.86 3.03
N VAL A 326 -17.39 -14.66 2.55
CA VAL A 326 -18.32 -15.75 2.23
C VAL A 326 -17.72 -16.67 1.16
N ASN A 327 -17.12 -16.10 0.11
CA ASN A 327 -16.50 -16.87 -0.96
C ASN A 327 -15.32 -17.72 -0.44
N SER A 328 -14.46 -17.13 0.40
CA SER A 328 -13.32 -17.82 1.01
C SER A 328 -13.74 -18.93 1.98
N ALA A 329 -14.84 -18.72 2.70
CA ALA A 329 -15.33 -19.63 3.74
C ALA A 329 -16.17 -20.79 3.18
N ILE A 330 -16.85 -20.60 2.05
CA ILE A 330 -17.81 -21.59 1.51
C ILE A 330 -17.32 -22.21 0.18
N PHE A 331 -16.84 -21.39 -0.76
CA PHE A 331 -16.58 -21.84 -2.13
C PHE A 331 -15.09 -22.07 -2.44
N ASP A 332 -14.19 -21.34 -1.75
CA ASP A 332 -12.73 -21.41 -1.92
C ASP A 332 -12.03 -21.96 -0.66
N ILE A 333 -12.56 -23.08 -0.17
CA ILE A 333 -11.96 -23.85 0.92
C ILE A 333 -10.75 -24.60 0.35
N PRO A 334 -9.54 -24.44 0.89
CA PRO A 334 -8.35 -25.09 0.34
C PRO A 334 -8.52 -26.61 0.37
N THR A 335 -8.23 -27.26 -0.75
CA THR A 335 -8.18 -28.73 -0.86
C THR A 335 -6.73 -29.18 -1.01
N LEU A 336 -6.53 -30.50 -1.18
CA LEU A 336 -5.26 -31.01 -1.68
C LEU A 336 -4.92 -30.31 -3.00
N GLU A 337 -5.76 -30.41 -4.02
CA GLU A 337 -5.40 -30.00 -5.37
C GLU A 337 -5.43 -28.48 -5.60
N VAL A 338 -6.33 -27.75 -4.90
CA VAL A 338 -6.58 -26.34 -5.16
C VAL A 338 -6.38 -25.51 -3.89
N PRO A 339 -5.31 -24.69 -3.79
CA PRO A 339 -5.13 -23.78 -2.68
C PRO A 339 -6.12 -22.61 -2.75
N ARG A 340 -6.46 -22.07 -1.57
CA ARG A 340 -7.27 -20.86 -1.45
C ARG A 340 -6.56 -19.67 -2.10
N SER A 341 -7.28 -18.88 -2.88
CA SER A 341 -6.75 -17.71 -3.59
C SER A 341 -7.58 -16.43 -3.40
N THR A 342 -8.83 -16.56 -2.98
CA THR A 342 -9.76 -15.44 -2.80
C THR A 342 -9.34 -14.46 -1.72
N HIS A 343 -8.59 -14.91 -0.71
CA HIS A 343 -8.06 -14.06 0.34
C HIS A 343 -7.10 -12.96 -0.16
N TYR A 344 -6.45 -13.11 -1.33
CA TYR A 344 -5.60 -12.05 -1.90
C TYR A 344 -6.38 -10.77 -2.20
N TRP A 345 -7.69 -10.84 -2.41
CA TRP A 345 -8.52 -9.66 -2.67
C TRP A 345 -8.64 -8.70 -1.48
N PHE A 346 -8.38 -9.16 -0.25
CA PHE A 346 -8.36 -8.27 0.92
C PHE A 346 -7.20 -7.26 0.87
N LEU A 347 -6.13 -7.53 0.12
CA LEU A 347 -4.98 -6.63 -0.01
C LEU A 347 -5.32 -5.35 -0.81
N PRO A 348 -5.81 -5.42 -2.06
CA PRO A 348 -6.26 -4.23 -2.76
C PRO A 348 -7.46 -3.57 -2.07
N LEU A 349 -8.33 -4.34 -1.40
CA LEU A 349 -9.41 -3.77 -0.59
C LEU A 349 -8.87 -2.88 0.52
N SER A 350 -7.88 -3.38 1.27
CA SER A 350 -7.23 -2.65 2.36
C SER A 350 -6.59 -1.35 1.86
N LEU A 351 -5.81 -1.43 0.78
CA LEU A 351 -5.16 -0.25 0.18
C LEU A 351 -6.19 0.75 -0.37
N GLY A 352 -7.20 0.26 -1.08
CA GLY A 352 -8.27 1.10 -1.64
C GLY A 352 -9.07 1.81 -0.54
N ALA A 353 -9.44 1.08 0.52
CA ALA A 353 -10.13 1.62 1.69
C ALA A 353 -9.28 2.71 2.37
N TYR A 354 -8.00 2.42 2.60
CA TYR A 354 -7.09 3.35 3.27
C TYR A 354 -6.93 4.66 2.47
N PHE A 355 -6.87 4.58 1.14
CA PHE A 355 -6.72 5.77 0.30
C PHE A 355 -8.03 6.56 0.11
N LEU A 356 -9.14 5.86 -0.13
CA LEU A 356 -10.41 6.51 -0.46
C LEU A 356 -11.16 7.04 0.77
N LEU A 357 -10.93 6.47 1.96
CA LEU A 357 -11.61 6.84 3.21
C LEU A 357 -10.75 7.71 4.13
N ARG A 358 -9.69 8.34 3.62
CA ARG A 358 -8.77 9.17 4.41
C ARG A 358 -9.42 10.38 5.09
N ASP A 359 -10.50 10.90 4.49
CA ASP A 359 -11.22 12.07 4.99
C ASP A 359 -12.30 11.67 6.02
N GLU A 360 -12.46 10.36 6.30
CA GLU A 360 -13.42 9.82 7.26
C GLU A 360 -12.86 9.79 8.69
N ASN A 361 -13.72 9.42 9.64
CA ASN A 361 -13.30 9.24 11.02
C ASN A 361 -12.16 8.20 11.16
N ALA A 362 -11.35 8.32 12.21
CA ALA A 362 -10.17 7.47 12.40
C ALA A 362 -10.51 5.97 12.47
N TRP A 363 -11.72 5.62 12.94
CA TRP A 363 -12.19 4.25 13.03
C TRP A 363 -12.46 3.63 11.65
N ILE A 364 -13.09 4.37 10.72
CA ILE A 364 -13.30 3.91 9.35
C ILE A 364 -11.98 3.95 8.57
N HIS A 365 -11.23 5.04 8.67
CA HIS A 365 -9.98 5.24 7.93
C HIS A 365 -8.92 4.19 8.27
N ASN A 366 -8.71 3.86 9.55
CA ASN A 366 -7.70 2.85 9.94
C ASN A 366 -8.31 1.47 10.20
N GLY A 367 -9.49 1.41 10.81
CA GLY A 367 -10.10 0.15 11.23
C GLY A 367 -10.51 -0.73 10.05
N LEU A 368 -11.07 -0.17 8.98
CA LEU A 368 -11.51 -0.95 7.84
C LEU A 368 -10.36 -1.57 7.03
N PRO A 369 -9.25 -0.85 6.73
CA PRO A 369 -8.05 -1.47 6.18
C PRO A 369 -7.44 -2.56 7.07
N ILE A 370 -7.40 -2.34 8.39
CA ILE A 370 -6.90 -3.33 9.36
C ILE A 370 -7.81 -4.57 9.36
N ALA A 371 -9.13 -4.40 9.30
CA ALA A 371 -10.08 -5.52 9.23
C ALA A 371 -9.88 -6.36 7.96
N CYS A 372 -9.61 -5.72 6.81
CA CYS A 372 -9.27 -6.44 5.58
C CYS A 372 -7.97 -7.24 5.74
N LEU A 373 -6.92 -6.63 6.31
CA LEU A 373 -5.65 -7.32 6.56
C LEU A 373 -5.81 -8.45 7.58
N ALA A 374 -6.62 -8.27 8.61
CA ALA A 374 -6.93 -9.31 9.58
C ALA A 374 -7.67 -10.49 8.91
N ALA A 375 -8.62 -10.21 8.02
CA ALA A 375 -9.29 -11.23 7.20
C ALA A 375 -8.28 -12.00 6.33
N PHE A 376 -7.32 -11.30 5.71
CA PHE A 376 -6.20 -11.94 5.00
C PHE A 376 -5.40 -12.85 5.94
N VAL A 377 -5.02 -12.37 7.13
CA VAL A 377 -4.23 -13.16 8.09
C VAL A 377 -4.99 -14.42 8.49
N VAL A 378 -6.26 -14.31 8.89
CA VAL A 378 -7.05 -15.47 9.31
C VAL A 378 -7.17 -16.47 8.16
N LEU A 379 -7.63 -16.04 6.99
CA LEU A 379 -7.89 -16.93 5.86
C LEU A 379 -6.61 -17.47 5.19
N GLY A 380 -5.50 -16.74 5.28
CA GLY A 380 -4.20 -17.18 4.80
C GLY A 380 -3.43 -18.05 5.80
N SER A 381 -3.82 -18.06 7.09
CA SER A 381 -3.15 -18.85 8.13
C SER A 381 -3.86 -20.15 8.49
N CYS A 382 -5.12 -20.31 8.09
CA CYS A 382 -5.88 -21.52 8.41
C CYS A 382 -6.71 -22.00 7.22
N GLN A 383 -7.07 -23.28 7.26
CA GLN A 383 -7.94 -23.91 6.29
C GLN A 383 -9.43 -23.81 6.64
N TRP A 384 -9.77 -22.94 7.59
CA TRP A 384 -11.13 -22.81 8.09
C TRP A 384 -12.12 -22.53 6.96
N GLY A 385 -13.19 -23.29 6.92
CA GLY A 385 -14.30 -23.15 5.99
C GLY A 385 -15.47 -24.02 6.42
N PHE A 386 -16.65 -23.75 5.88
CA PHE A 386 -17.85 -24.53 6.16
C PHE A 386 -17.95 -25.69 5.17
N VAL A 387 -17.76 -26.92 5.65
CA VAL A 387 -18.01 -28.11 4.85
C VAL A 387 -19.52 -28.20 4.61
N THR A 388 -19.94 -27.93 3.38
CA THR A 388 -21.35 -27.97 2.97
C THR A 388 -21.49 -28.84 1.72
N ASN A 389 -22.71 -29.29 1.43
CA ASN A 389 -23.03 -30.00 0.18
C ASN A 389 -22.93 -29.11 -1.07
N TYR A 390 -22.51 -27.85 -0.92
CA TYR A 390 -22.48 -26.83 -1.97
C TYR A 390 -21.05 -26.38 -2.31
N ILE A 391 -20.04 -27.14 -1.87
CA ILE A 391 -18.65 -26.89 -2.24
C ILE A 391 -18.53 -26.99 -3.77
N VAL A 392 -17.90 -25.98 -4.37
CA VAL A 392 -17.60 -26.00 -5.81
C VAL A 392 -16.54 -27.07 -6.06
N PRO A 393 -16.79 -28.03 -6.98
CA PRO A 393 -15.79 -29.02 -7.37
C PRO A 393 -14.51 -28.35 -7.83
N ASP A 394 -13.35 -28.94 -7.51
CA ASP A 394 -12.04 -28.36 -7.84
C ASP A 394 -11.87 -28.05 -9.33
N SER A 395 -12.52 -28.81 -10.21
CA SER A 395 -12.54 -28.58 -11.67
C SER A 395 -13.31 -27.34 -12.11
N ASP A 396 -14.27 -26.88 -11.31
CA ASP A 396 -15.13 -25.73 -11.60
C ASP A 396 -14.68 -24.46 -10.85
N ARG A 397 -13.62 -24.57 -10.02
CA ARG A 397 -13.03 -23.41 -9.34
C ARG A 397 -12.20 -22.57 -10.31
N PRO A 398 -12.23 -21.24 -10.19
CA PRO A 398 -11.27 -20.39 -10.89
C PRO A 398 -9.84 -20.81 -10.56
N ALA A 399 -8.97 -20.85 -11.56
CA ALA A 399 -7.58 -21.22 -11.34
C ALA A 399 -6.92 -20.26 -10.33
N PRO A 400 -6.28 -20.76 -9.25
CA PRO A 400 -5.71 -19.92 -8.19
C PRO A 400 -4.75 -18.84 -8.71
N TRP A 401 -3.95 -19.17 -9.73
CA TRP A 401 -3.01 -18.23 -10.34
C TRP A 401 -3.71 -17.06 -11.00
N LEU A 402 -4.87 -17.28 -11.62
CA LEU A 402 -5.64 -16.23 -12.27
C LEU A 402 -6.20 -15.27 -11.21
N VAL A 403 -6.79 -15.80 -10.14
CA VAL A 403 -7.32 -15.02 -9.03
C VAL A 403 -6.21 -14.20 -8.36
N ALA A 404 -5.06 -14.82 -8.09
CA ALA A 404 -3.92 -14.16 -7.48
C ALA A 404 -3.32 -13.06 -8.40
N ILE A 405 -3.17 -13.32 -9.71
CA ILE A 405 -2.71 -12.30 -10.67
C ILE A 405 -3.67 -11.12 -10.70
N CYS A 406 -4.98 -11.35 -10.75
CA CYS A 406 -5.97 -10.28 -10.75
C CYS A 406 -5.89 -9.45 -9.45
N ALA A 407 -5.91 -10.09 -8.28
CA ALA A 407 -5.89 -9.39 -7.00
C ALA A 407 -4.58 -8.60 -6.79
N LEU A 408 -3.42 -9.21 -7.06
CA LEU A 408 -2.12 -8.57 -6.91
C LEU A 408 -1.85 -7.53 -8.01
N GLY A 409 -2.39 -7.73 -9.21
CA GLY A 409 -2.37 -6.74 -10.28
C GLY A 409 -3.16 -5.49 -9.92
N VAL A 410 -4.35 -5.65 -9.32
CA VAL A 410 -5.13 -4.52 -8.78
C VAL A 410 -4.37 -3.83 -7.64
N LEU A 411 -3.77 -4.58 -6.72
CA LEU A 411 -2.94 -4.01 -5.65
C LEU A 411 -1.81 -3.15 -6.24
N TYR A 412 -1.06 -3.70 -7.20
CA TYR A 412 0.02 -3.01 -7.89
C TYR A 412 -0.49 -1.76 -8.63
N PHE A 413 -1.62 -1.85 -9.31
CA PHE A 413 -2.24 -0.73 -10.02
C PHE A 413 -2.66 0.40 -9.06
N LEU A 414 -3.21 0.07 -7.89
CA LEU A 414 -3.54 1.05 -6.85
C LEU A 414 -2.28 1.74 -6.30
N VAL A 415 -1.20 0.99 -6.04
CA VAL A 415 0.08 1.58 -5.65
C VAL A 415 0.66 2.45 -6.78
N TYR A 416 0.50 2.03 -8.04
CA TYR A 416 0.91 2.83 -9.21
C TYR A 416 0.17 4.16 -9.27
N ILE A 417 -1.16 4.16 -9.07
CA ILE A 417 -1.97 5.39 -8.97
C ILE A 417 -1.50 6.26 -7.81
N LEU A 418 -1.28 5.67 -6.63
CA LEU A 418 -0.80 6.37 -5.44
C LEU A 418 0.52 7.10 -5.71
N VAL A 419 1.49 6.42 -6.32
CA VAL A 419 2.78 7.03 -6.69
C VAL A 419 2.60 8.13 -7.74
N GLY A 420 1.70 7.93 -8.70
CA GLY A 420 1.36 8.94 -9.70
C GLY A 420 0.74 10.20 -9.06
N ASP A 421 -0.13 10.04 -8.07
CA ASP A 421 -0.74 11.15 -7.34
C ASP A 421 0.29 11.88 -6.47
N ILE A 422 1.20 11.16 -5.81
CA ILE A 422 2.33 11.77 -5.07
C ILE A 422 3.20 12.60 -6.00
N ARG A 423 3.62 12.06 -7.16
CA ARG A 423 4.45 12.80 -8.12
C ARG A 423 3.78 14.06 -8.63
N ARG A 424 2.50 13.96 -8.99
CA ARG A 424 1.73 15.12 -9.47
C ARG A 424 1.65 16.23 -8.40
N LEU A 425 1.54 15.84 -7.13
CA LEU A 425 1.53 16.79 -6.01
C LEU A 425 2.91 17.43 -5.80
N GLU A 426 3.99 16.64 -5.87
CA GLU A 426 5.38 17.10 -5.81
C GLU A 426 5.68 18.07 -6.96
N ASP A 427 5.40 17.70 -8.21
CA ASP A 427 5.62 18.55 -9.39
C ASP A 427 4.80 19.85 -9.33
N TRP A 428 3.59 19.79 -8.77
CA TRP A 428 2.75 20.98 -8.59
C TRP A 428 3.37 21.93 -7.57
N LEU A 429 3.84 21.41 -6.44
CA LEU A 429 4.52 22.19 -5.40
C LEU A 429 5.74 22.90 -5.98
N ASP A 430 6.57 22.17 -6.72
CA ASP A 430 7.78 22.73 -7.33
C ASP A 430 7.46 23.83 -8.34
N ARG A 431 6.42 23.65 -9.17
CA ARG A 431 5.96 24.70 -10.11
C ARG A 431 5.42 25.93 -9.38
N ALA A 432 4.58 25.75 -8.37
CA ALA A 432 3.99 26.85 -7.61
C ALA A 432 5.08 27.69 -6.92
N VAL A 433 6.07 27.02 -6.33
CA VAL A 433 7.24 27.67 -5.70
C VAL A 433 8.12 28.36 -6.74
N GLY A 434 8.42 27.70 -7.87
CA GLY A 434 9.24 28.26 -8.93
C GLY A 434 8.66 29.53 -9.56
N LEU A 435 7.33 29.59 -9.71
CA LEU A 435 6.63 30.79 -10.21
C LEU A 435 6.72 31.97 -9.25
N LEU A 436 6.71 31.74 -7.94
CA LEU A 436 6.90 32.77 -6.93
C LEU A 436 8.30 33.39 -7.03
N PHE A 437 9.35 32.55 -7.13
CA PHE A 437 10.73 33.04 -7.16
C PHE A 437 11.14 33.71 -8.47
N ARG A 438 10.63 33.25 -9.63
CA ARG A 438 10.95 33.89 -10.92
C ARG A 438 10.40 35.31 -11.03
N ARG A 439 9.26 35.60 -10.39
CA ARG A 439 8.61 36.90 -10.52
C ARG A 439 9.24 37.97 -9.64
N ASN A 440 9.83 37.61 -8.50
CA ASN A 440 10.62 38.53 -7.65
C ASN A 440 12.00 38.90 -8.21
N ARG A 441 12.45 38.25 -9.30
CA ARG A 441 13.67 38.67 -10.00
C ARG A 441 13.41 39.59 -11.19
N ALA A 442 12.13 39.77 -11.55
CA ALA A 442 11.72 40.51 -12.75
C ALA A 442 11.00 41.83 -12.43
N GLY A 443 10.82 42.14 -11.14
CA GLY A 443 10.41 43.45 -10.63
C GLY A 443 11.37 43.84 -9.52
#